data_AF-A0A381PCY5-F1
#
_entry.id   AF-A0A381PCY5-F1
#
_cell.length_a   1.000
_cell.length_b   1.000
_cell.length_c   1.000
_cell.angle_alpha   90.00
_cell.angle_beta   90.00
_cell.angle_gamma   90.00
#
_symmetry.space_group_name_H-M   'P 1'
#
loop_
_entity.id
_entity.type
_entity.pdbx_description
1 polymer ?
#
loop_
_entity_poly.entity_id
_entity_poly.type
_entity_poly.pdbx_seq_one_letter_code
_entity_poly.pdbx_strand_id
1 'polypeptide(L)'
;MDAHLSANMSTHVGDVETHVRENRQRLHEITGLADIRWLKQTHGSRVVKIGRHVDPVDDQGSAPVADAQWTDATGIGLAIVSADCFPVVIADVSGSVVGIAHCGWRGAVSGVLESLIAEMGRRSATLNAWMGPGICKQCYEVGPDVVARLDARVSKNVLDAAPRRERWFLDLPRYLEIMLQELGIERIFRTPRCTYQDENLYSYRRNKVTGRVATMVWRETS
;
A
#
# COMPACT_ATOMS: atom_id res chain seq x y z
N MET A 1 13.19 -24.07 -5.80
CA MET A 1 12.11 -23.61 -4.91
C MET A 1 11.34 -22.54 -5.65
N ASP A 2 10.03 -22.71 -5.76
CA ASP A 2 9.16 -21.77 -6.47
C ASP A 2 9.22 -20.40 -5.77
N ALA A 3 9.66 -19.37 -6.47
CA ALA A 3 9.84 -18.03 -5.92
C ALA A 3 8.51 -17.38 -5.48
N HIS A 4 7.38 -17.99 -5.87
CA HIS A 4 6.03 -17.47 -5.67
C HIS A 4 5.16 -18.26 -4.68
N LEU A 5 5.73 -19.21 -3.91
CA LEU A 5 5.05 -20.11 -2.95
C LEU A 5 3.56 -19.78 -2.65
N SER A 6 2.68 -20.56 -3.28
CA SER A 6 1.22 -20.72 -3.18
C SER A 6 0.25 -19.53 -3.24
N ALA A 7 0.60 -18.30 -2.84
CA ALA A 7 -0.39 -17.22 -2.67
C ALA A 7 0.01 -15.85 -3.25
N ASN A 8 0.79 -15.83 -4.33
CA ASN A 8 1.12 -14.59 -5.03
C ASN A 8 -0.13 -13.93 -5.63
N MET A 9 -0.35 -12.66 -5.29
CA MET A 9 -1.50 -11.86 -5.74
C MET A 9 -1.18 -10.92 -6.91
N SER A 10 0.06 -10.86 -7.38
CA SER A 10 0.50 -9.93 -8.43
C SER A 10 0.70 -10.60 -9.78
N THR A 11 0.17 -9.97 -10.83
CA THR A 11 0.28 -10.41 -12.24
C THR A 11 1.56 -9.91 -12.94
N HIS A 12 2.35 -9.04 -12.31
CA HIS A 12 3.48 -8.36 -12.96
C HIS A 12 4.86 -8.76 -12.40
N VAL A 13 4.94 -9.88 -11.67
CA VAL A 13 6.18 -10.31 -10.99
C VAL A 13 6.81 -11.56 -11.60
N GLY A 14 6.31 -12.00 -12.76
CA GLY A 14 6.86 -13.15 -13.52
C GLY A 14 6.32 -14.52 -13.11
N ASP A 15 5.23 -14.57 -12.34
CA ASP A 15 4.54 -15.81 -11.98
C ASP A 15 3.60 -16.28 -13.11
N VAL A 16 3.14 -17.52 -13.02
CA VAL A 16 2.15 -18.09 -13.94
C VAL A 16 0.79 -17.43 -13.72
N GLU A 17 0.23 -16.83 -14.78
CA GLU A 17 -1.02 -16.06 -14.72
C GLU A 17 -2.20 -16.86 -14.14
N THR A 18 -2.29 -18.16 -14.45
CA THR A 18 -3.35 -19.03 -13.94
C THR A 18 -3.25 -19.22 -12.42
N HIS A 19 -2.05 -19.34 -11.85
CA HIS A 19 -1.86 -19.41 -10.40
C HIS A 19 -2.30 -18.12 -9.72
N VAL A 20 -1.94 -16.96 -10.28
CA VAL A 20 -2.36 -15.66 -9.73
C VAL A 20 -3.88 -15.49 -9.81
N ARG A 21 -4.50 -15.92 -10.91
CA ARG A 21 -5.96 -15.92 -11.06
C ARG A 21 -6.62 -16.81 -10.01
N GLU A 22 -6.13 -18.03 -9.79
CA GLU A 22 -6.63 -18.93 -8.74
C GLU A 22 -6.48 -18.33 -7.34
N ASN A 23 -5.33 -17.69 -7.06
CA ASN A 23 -5.10 -17.03 -5.77
C ASN A 23 -6.08 -15.88 -5.53
N ARG A 24 -6.35 -15.07 -6.55
CA ARG A 24 -7.36 -14.00 -6.47
C ARG A 24 -8.78 -14.56 -6.36
N GLN A 25 -9.08 -15.67 -7.05
CA GLN A 25 -10.36 -16.36 -6.91
C GLN A 25 -10.61 -16.83 -5.47
N ARG A 26 -9.59 -17.39 -4.81
CA ARG A 26 -9.67 -17.77 -3.38
C ARG A 26 -9.98 -16.58 -2.47
N LEU A 27 -9.57 -15.35 -2.82
CA LEU A 27 -9.95 -14.16 -2.04
C LEU A 27 -11.45 -13.88 -2.13
N HIS A 28 -12.08 -14.07 -3.30
CA HIS A 28 -13.53 -13.95 -3.43
C HIS A 28 -14.24 -14.98 -2.53
N GLU A 29 -13.76 -16.22 -2.49
CA GLU A 29 -14.32 -17.29 -1.65
C GLU A 29 -14.17 -16.99 -0.15
N ILE A 30 -12.99 -16.52 0.28
CA ILE A 30 -12.70 -16.23 1.69
C ILE A 30 -13.48 -15.01 2.19
N THR A 31 -13.61 -13.97 1.35
CA THR A 31 -14.23 -12.70 1.75
C THR A 31 -15.73 -12.65 1.49
N GLY A 32 -16.25 -13.54 0.64
CA GLY A 32 -17.63 -13.47 0.14
C GLY A 32 -17.91 -12.29 -0.79
N LEU A 33 -16.89 -11.50 -1.15
CA LEU A 33 -17.04 -10.36 -2.04
C LEU A 33 -17.12 -10.84 -3.48
N ALA A 34 -18.19 -10.48 -4.19
CA ALA A 34 -18.25 -10.65 -5.64
C ALA A 34 -17.33 -9.65 -6.37
N ASP A 35 -17.03 -8.52 -5.75
CA ASP A 35 -16.33 -7.41 -6.38
C ASP A 35 -15.05 -7.01 -5.61
N ILE A 36 -13.89 -7.28 -6.21
CA ILE A 36 -12.56 -6.91 -5.70
C ILE A 36 -11.79 -6.14 -6.79
N ARG A 37 -11.33 -4.95 -6.43
CA ARG A 37 -10.81 -3.93 -7.35
C ARG A 37 -9.32 -3.75 -7.14
N TRP A 38 -8.58 -3.98 -8.22
CA TRP A 38 -7.12 -3.99 -8.26
C TRP A 38 -6.59 -2.78 -9.01
N LEU A 39 -5.36 -2.37 -8.69
CA LEU A 39 -4.65 -1.30 -9.40
C LEU A 39 -3.44 -1.83 -10.16
N LYS A 40 -3.07 -1.11 -11.22
CA LYS A 40 -1.73 -1.19 -11.82
C LYS A 40 -0.82 -0.19 -11.12
N GLN A 41 -0.25 -0.65 -10.00
CA GLN A 41 0.64 0.14 -9.14
C GLN A 41 1.95 0.48 -9.85
N THR A 42 2.39 1.73 -9.73
CA THR A 42 3.59 2.27 -10.40
C THR A 42 4.52 3.04 -9.47
N HIS A 43 4.26 2.99 -8.15
CA HIS A 43 4.94 3.77 -7.12
C HIS A 43 4.78 5.29 -7.29
N GLY A 44 3.66 5.73 -7.87
CA GLY A 44 3.28 7.14 -7.99
C GLY A 44 2.34 7.59 -6.87
N SER A 45 1.63 8.71 -7.12
CA SER A 45 0.65 9.30 -6.20
C SER A 45 -0.76 9.42 -6.78
N ARG A 46 -1.01 8.85 -7.96
CA ARG A 46 -2.33 8.89 -8.60
C ARG A 46 -3.35 8.10 -7.78
N VAL A 47 -4.52 8.70 -7.62
CA VAL A 47 -5.68 8.16 -6.87
C VAL A 47 -6.85 7.97 -7.82
N VAL A 48 -7.66 6.95 -7.60
CA VAL A 48 -8.91 6.74 -8.33
C VAL A 48 -10.09 6.50 -7.38
N LYS A 49 -11.24 7.11 -7.66
CA LYS A 49 -12.51 6.74 -7.03
C LYS A 49 -13.07 5.50 -7.71
N ILE A 50 -13.43 4.51 -6.92
CA ILE A 50 -14.07 3.27 -7.38
C ILE A 50 -15.55 3.29 -7.00
N GLY A 51 -16.41 2.96 -7.97
CA GLY A 51 -17.87 3.04 -7.83
C GLY A 51 -18.57 1.80 -8.39
N ARG A 52 -19.90 1.82 -8.45
CA ARG A 52 -20.72 0.65 -8.87
C ARG A 52 -21.00 0.53 -10.36
N HIS A 53 -20.65 1.53 -11.18
CA HIS A 53 -21.19 1.63 -12.55
C HIS A 53 -20.11 1.53 -13.62
N VAL A 54 -19.15 2.46 -13.62
CA VAL A 54 -18.02 2.42 -14.53
C VAL A 54 -16.79 2.67 -13.71
N ASP A 55 -15.96 1.65 -13.62
CA ASP A 55 -14.66 1.79 -13.02
C ASP A 55 -13.72 2.53 -13.98
N PRO A 56 -12.83 3.37 -13.45
CA PRO A 56 -11.71 3.84 -14.25
C PRO A 56 -10.90 2.63 -14.68
N VAL A 57 -10.72 2.48 -15.99
CA VAL A 57 -9.82 1.51 -16.60
C VAL A 57 -8.60 2.24 -17.17
N ASP A 58 -7.50 1.51 -17.37
CA ASP A 58 -6.39 2.07 -18.16
C ASP A 58 -6.74 2.18 -19.65
N ASP A 59 -5.84 2.74 -20.46
CA ASP A 59 -6.04 2.95 -21.90
C ASP A 59 -6.29 1.64 -22.68
N GLN A 60 -6.07 0.48 -22.04
CA GLN A 60 -6.25 -0.86 -22.60
C GLN A 60 -7.49 -1.57 -22.03
N GLY A 61 -8.34 -0.87 -21.28
CA GLY A 61 -9.52 -1.46 -20.64
C GLY A 61 -9.20 -2.37 -19.45
N SER A 62 -7.98 -2.28 -18.91
CA SER A 62 -7.52 -3.07 -17.75
C SER A 62 -7.60 -2.27 -16.45
N ALA A 63 -7.08 -2.84 -15.35
CA ALA A 63 -6.99 -2.15 -14.06
C ALA A 63 -6.32 -0.77 -14.19
N PRO A 64 -6.85 0.28 -13.54
CA PRO A 64 -6.34 1.64 -13.70
C PRO A 64 -4.91 1.76 -13.16
N VAL A 65 -4.09 2.58 -13.85
CA VAL A 65 -2.77 2.97 -13.37
C VAL A 65 -2.93 3.97 -12.22
N ALA A 66 -2.72 3.51 -11.00
CA ALA A 66 -2.82 4.30 -9.78
C ALA A 66 -2.10 3.57 -8.63
N ASP A 67 -1.79 4.30 -7.57
CA ASP A 67 -1.20 3.75 -6.36
C ASP A 67 -2.08 3.95 -5.13
N ALA A 68 -3.24 4.61 -5.27
CA ALA A 68 -4.29 4.61 -4.26
C ALA A 68 -5.68 4.58 -4.90
N GLN A 69 -6.65 4.12 -4.12
CA GLN A 69 -8.05 4.10 -4.50
C GLN A 69 -8.95 4.30 -3.29
N TRP A 70 -10.15 4.82 -3.52
CA TRP A 70 -11.15 5.01 -2.47
C TRP A 70 -12.57 4.75 -2.97
N THR A 71 -13.49 4.47 -2.06
CA THR A 71 -14.90 4.27 -2.38
C THR A 71 -15.82 4.70 -1.24
N ASP A 72 -16.99 5.22 -1.63
CA ASP A 72 -18.17 5.46 -0.79
C ASP A 72 -19.27 4.41 -1.06
N ALA A 73 -18.99 3.37 -1.85
CA ALA A 73 -19.89 2.24 -2.06
C ALA A 73 -19.69 1.15 -1.00
N THR A 74 -20.71 0.32 -0.81
CA THR A 74 -20.63 -0.93 -0.05
C THR A 74 -20.53 -2.13 -0.98
N GLY A 75 -19.94 -3.23 -0.49
CA GLY A 75 -19.78 -4.49 -1.21
C GLY A 75 -18.62 -4.53 -2.20
N ILE A 76 -17.75 -3.51 -2.19
CA ILE A 76 -16.58 -3.43 -3.09
C ILE A 76 -15.30 -3.52 -2.25
N GLY A 77 -14.48 -4.53 -2.52
CA GLY A 77 -13.14 -4.67 -1.95
C GLY A 77 -12.09 -3.87 -2.70
N LEU A 78 -11.44 -2.92 -2.03
CA LEU A 78 -10.28 -2.22 -2.58
C LEU A 78 -9.02 -3.01 -2.24
N ALA A 79 -8.27 -3.45 -3.25
CA ALA A 79 -7.07 -4.28 -3.08
C ALA A 79 -5.80 -3.58 -3.55
N ILE A 80 -4.74 -3.70 -2.75
CA ILE A 80 -3.38 -3.30 -3.12
C ILE A 80 -2.43 -4.45 -2.81
N VAL A 81 -1.44 -4.66 -3.68
CA VAL A 81 -0.41 -5.67 -3.47
C VAL A 81 0.90 -5.05 -3.02
N SER A 82 1.63 -5.70 -2.11
CA SER A 82 2.95 -5.25 -1.68
C SER A 82 3.90 -6.40 -1.34
N ALA A 83 5.18 -6.07 -1.39
CA ALA A 83 6.27 -6.79 -0.74
C ALA A 83 7.28 -5.71 -0.34
N ASP A 84 7.33 -5.38 0.95
CA ASP A 84 8.08 -4.28 1.59
C ASP A 84 7.44 -2.89 1.62
N CYS A 85 6.75 -2.47 0.56
CA CYS A 85 6.00 -1.21 0.61
C CYS A 85 4.81 -1.32 1.55
N PHE A 86 4.43 -0.23 2.22
CA PHE A 86 3.34 -0.25 3.19
C PHE A 86 1.99 -0.10 2.49
N PRO A 87 1.04 -1.01 2.70
CA PRO A 87 -0.36 -0.70 2.43
C PRO A 87 -0.89 0.18 3.57
N VAL A 88 -1.49 1.32 3.23
CA VAL A 88 -2.09 2.25 4.20
C VAL A 88 -3.57 2.35 3.90
N VAL A 89 -4.40 1.93 4.85
CA VAL A 89 -5.86 2.05 4.80
C VAL A 89 -6.28 3.30 5.53
N ILE A 90 -7.15 4.10 4.92
CA ILE A 90 -7.79 5.26 5.53
C ILE A 90 -9.30 5.00 5.59
N ALA A 91 -9.92 5.18 6.75
CA ALA A 91 -11.36 4.98 6.91
C ALA A 91 -11.97 6.10 7.73
N ASP A 92 -13.12 6.60 7.30
CA ASP A 92 -13.91 7.54 8.08
C ASP A 92 -14.52 6.86 9.31
N VAL A 93 -14.54 7.55 10.45
CA VAL A 93 -15.07 7.02 11.72
C VAL A 93 -16.53 6.61 11.64
N SER A 94 -17.31 7.25 10.75
CA SER A 94 -18.71 6.88 10.54
C SER A 94 -18.86 5.66 9.62
N GLY A 95 -17.76 5.15 9.06
CA GLY A 95 -17.77 4.12 8.03
C GLY A 95 -18.38 4.59 6.72
N SER A 96 -18.38 5.91 6.41
CA SER A 96 -18.98 6.44 5.17
C SER A 96 -18.10 6.22 3.93
N VAL A 97 -16.78 6.22 4.11
CA VAL A 97 -15.78 6.12 3.04
C VAL A 97 -14.59 5.30 3.52
N VAL A 98 -14.03 4.48 2.63
CA VAL A 98 -12.75 3.80 2.83
C VAL A 98 -11.83 4.06 1.65
N GLY A 99 -10.53 4.12 1.92
CA GLY A 99 -9.47 4.25 0.94
C GLY A 99 -8.27 3.40 1.30
N ILE A 100 -7.47 3.04 0.30
CA ILE A 100 -6.23 2.28 0.48
C ILE A 100 -5.16 2.81 -0.48
N ALA A 101 -3.93 2.95 0.02
CA ALA A 101 -2.77 3.43 -0.71
C ALA A 101 -1.58 2.48 -0.61
N HIS A 102 -0.83 2.36 -1.71
CA HIS A 102 0.45 1.69 -1.81
C HIS A 102 1.57 2.69 -1.54
N CYS A 103 2.13 2.62 -0.35
CA CYS A 103 3.10 3.58 0.16
C CYS A 103 4.52 2.97 0.16
N GLY A 104 5.13 2.94 -1.02
CA GLY A 104 6.59 2.89 -1.13
C GLY A 104 7.20 4.29 -0.97
N TRP A 105 8.53 4.39 -0.82
CA TRP A 105 9.19 5.67 -0.61
C TRP A 105 8.89 6.72 -1.71
N ARG A 106 8.78 6.29 -2.98
CA ARG A 106 8.47 7.19 -4.10
C ARG A 106 7.07 7.79 -3.97
N GLY A 107 6.07 6.94 -3.71
CA GLY A 107 4.68 7.39 -3.55
C GLY A 107 4.52 8.26 -2.30
N ALA A 108 5.18 7.90 -1.20
CA ALA A 108 5.20 8.67 0.04
C ALA A 108 5.79 10.08 -0.15
N VAL A 109 6.89 10.20 -0.89
CA VAL A 109 7.46 11.52 -1.23
C VAL A 109 6.62 12.28 -2.25
N SER A 110 5.97 11.57 -3.17
CA SER A 110 5.17 12.17 -4.25
C SER A 110 3.75 12.56 -3.80
N GLY A 111 3.42 12.36 -2.53
CA GLY A 111 2.17 12.81 -1.93
C GLY A 111 0.97 11.89 -2.14
N VAL A 112 1.17 10.57 -2.13
CA VAL A 112 0.07 9.60 -2.34
C VAL A 112 -0.98 9.65 -1.22
N LEU A 113 -0.57 9.91 0.03
CA LEU A 113 -1.48 9.98 1.18
C LEU A 113 -2.26 11.30 1.18
N GLU A 114 -1.58 12.38 0.85
CA GLU A 114 -2.11 13.73 0.67
C GLU A 114 -3.20 13.70 -0.42
N SER A 115 -2.88 13.07 -1.55
CA SER A 115 -3.80 12.93 -2.68
C SER A 115 -5.00 12.07 -2.30
N LEU A 116 -4.79 10.95 -1.60
CA LEU A 116 -5.88 10.07 -1.16
C LEU A 116 -6.83 10.79 -0.20
N ILE A 117 -6.30 11.46 0.83
CA ILE A 117 -7.11 12.17 1.83
C ILE A 117 -7.88 13.33 1.20
N ALA A 118 -7.25 14.09 0.29
CA ALA A 118 -7.90 15.16 -0.44
C ALA A 118 -9.07 14.66 -1.29
N GLU A 119 -8.86 13.58 -2.05
CA GLU A 119 -9.87 12.96 -2.91
C GLU A 119 -11.04 12.36 -2.13
N MET A 120 -10.79 11.80 -0.93
CA MET A 120 -11.87 11.30 -0.05
C MET A 120 -12.81 12.41 0.44
N GLY A 121 -12.38 13.68 0.41
CA GLY A 121 -13.23 14.83 0.73
C GLY A 121 -13.77 14.85 2.16
N ARG A 122 -13.10 14.19 3.11
CA ARG A 122 -13.45 14.16 4.53
C ARG A 122 -12.50 15.05 5.33
N ARG A 123 -12.98 15.53 6.48
CA ARG A 123 -12.12 16.23 7.43
C ARG A 123 -11.14 15.23 8.02
N SER A 124 -9.84 15.50 7.98
CA SER A 124 -8.83 14.56 8.47
C SER A 124 -9.06 14.11 9.92
N ALA A 125 -9.59 14.98 10.78
CA ALA A 125 -9.93 14.65 12.16
C ALA A 125 -11.03 13.55 12.29
N THR A 126 -11.78 13.25 11.23
CA THR A 126 -12.76 12.14 11.20
C THR A 126 -12.20 10.87 10.57
N LEU A 127 -10.96 10.88 10.11
CA LEU A 127 -10.33 9.74 9.44
C LEU A 127 -9.40 9.01 10.42
N ASN A 128 -9.41 7.69 10.34
CA ASN A 128 -8.40 6.82 10.96
C ASN A 128 -7.49 6.25 9.88
N ALA A 129 -6.22 6.01 10.23
CA ALA A 129 -5.28 5.31 9.37
C ALA A 129 -4.84 3.99 9.99
N TRP A 130 -4.71 2.95 9.17
CA TRP A 130 -4.05 1.71 9.54
C TRP A 130 -2.96 1.39 8.52
N MET A 131 -1.75 1.16 9.00
CA MET A 131 -0.62 0.72 8.20
C MET A 131 -0.43 -0.78 8.38
N GLY A 132 -0.53 -1.51 7.27
CA GLY A 132 -0.28 -2.95 7.24
C GLY A 132 1.21 -3.30 7.31
N PRO A 133 1.56 -4.58 7.08
CA PRO A 133 2.95 -5.02 7.11
C PRO A 133 3.78 -4.35 6.02
N GLY A 134 4.99 -3.96 6.37
CA GLY A 134 5.98 -3.37 5.46
C GLY A 134 7.39 -3.56 6.01
N ILE A 135 8.40 -3.10 5.29
CA ILE A 135 9.79 -3.29 5.73
C ILE A 135 10.14 -2.39 6.92
N CYS A 136 10.77 -2.95 7.96
CA CYS A 136 11.20 -2.18 9.12
C CYS A 136 12.50 -1.40 8.85
N LYS A 137 12.76 -0.37 9.67
CA LYS A 137 13.96 0.46 9.61
C LYS A 137 15.25 -0.35 9.51
N GLN A 138 15.41 -1.35 10.38
CA GLN A 138 16.61 -2.18 10.49
C GLN A 138 16.90 -2.99 9.22
N CYS A 139 15.88 -3.22 8.39
CA CYS A 139 16.01 -3.98 7.14
C CYS A 139 16.00 -3.08 5.89
N TYR A 140 15.71 -1.78 6.03
CA TYR A 140 15.52 -0.88 4.91
C TYR A 140 16.69 0.08 4.70
N GLU A 141 17.81 -0.49 4.24
CA GLU A 141 18.96 0.31 3.79
C GLU A 141 18.65 1.03 2.45
N VAL A 142 18.93 2.32 2.37
CA VAL A 142 18.71 3.16 1.18
C VAL A 142 19.97 3.96 0.81
N GLY A 143 20.01 4.43 -0.43
CA GLY A 143 21.10 5.24 -0.97
C GLY A 143 20.82 6.74 -0.96
N PRO A 144 21.80 7.54 -1.44
CA PRO A 144 21.67 8.99 -1.54
C PRO A 144 20.54 9.43 -2.46
N ASP A 145 20.17 8.61 -3.45
CA ASP A 145 19.06 8.84 -4.38
C ASP A 145 17.70 8.92 -3.68
N VAL A 146 17.51 8.12 -2.63
CA VAL A 146 16.30 8.15 -1.80
C VAL A 146 16.38 9.31 -0.82
N VAL A 147 17.52 9.47 -0.13
CA VAL A 147 17.70 10.50 0.89
C VAL A 147 17.51 11.91 0.32
N ALA A 148 18.02 12.18 -0.88
CA ALA A 148 17.88 13.47 -1.56
C ALA A 148 16.43 13.84 -1.92
N ARG A 149 15.50 12.87 -1.86
CA ARG A 149 14.08 13.05 -2.17
C ARG A 149 13.21 13.19 -0.93
N LEU A 150 13.71 12.83 0.25
CA LEU A 150 12.95 12.97 1.49
C LEU A 150 12.83 14.44 1.89
N ASP A 151 11.70 14.79 2.52
CA ASP A 151 11.54 16.12 3.10
C ASP A 151 12.62 16.39 4.15
N ALA A 152 13.36 17.48 3.98
CA ALA A 152 14.45 17.88 4.87
C ALA A 152 13.99 18.12 6.32
N ARG A 153 12.72 18.49 6.53
CA ARG A 153 12.10 18.71 7.84
C ARG A 153 11.94 17.40 8.62
N VAL A 154 11.75 16.28 7.90
CA VAL A 154 11.43 14.97 8.48
C VAL A 154 12.66 14.04 8.49
N SER A 155 13.57 14.21 7.53
CA SER A 155 14.70 13.30 7.27
C SER A 155 15.54 12.95 8.50
N LYS A 156 15.82 13.93 9.39
CA LYS A 156 16.59 13.73 10.62
C LYS A 156 15.93 12.77 11.62
N ASN A 157 14.61 12.61 11.56
CA ASN A 157 13.85 11.77 12.48
C ASN A 157 13.65 10.35 11.93
N VAL A 158 14.01 10.10 10.67
CA VAL A 158 13.70 8.84 9.97
C VAL A 158 14.92 8.19 9.33
N LEU A 159 16.10 8.77 9.46
CA LEU A 159 17.35 8.24 8.90
C LEU A 159 18.38 7.98 10.01
N ASP A 160 18.89 6.75 10.07
CA ASP A 160 20.11 6.43 10.81
C ASP A 160 21.23 6.07 9.82
N ALA A 161 22.47 6.34 10.20
CA ALA A 161 23.63 5.86 9.44
C ALA A 161 23.64 4.33 9.40
N ALA A 162 23.85 3.75 8.22
CA ALA A 162 24.07 2.31 8.06
C ALA A 162 25.58 1.98 8.08
N PRO A 163 25.98 0.71 8.33
CA PRO A 163 27.39 0.32 8.34
C PRO A 163 28.12 0.55 7.00
N ARG A 164 27.37 0.50 5.89
CA ARG A 164 27.91 0.78 4.56
C ARG A 164 28.04 2.28 4.34
N ARG A 165 29.19 2.70 3.81
CA ARG A 165 29.44 4.10 3.46
C ARG A 165 28.34 4.63 2.54
N GLU A 166 27.88 5.86 2.80
CA GLU A 166 26.85 6.55 2.00
C GLU A 166 25.54 5.74 1.91
N ARG A 167 25.20 5.05 2.99
CA ARG A 167 23.93 4.34 3.16
C ARG A 167 23.29 4.70 4.49
N TRP A 168 21.97 4.59 4.52
CA TRP A 168 21.15 4.91 5.68
C TRP A 168 20.06 3.86 5.88
N PHE A 169 19.69 3.60 7.12
CA PHE A 169 18.46 2.90 7.44
C PHE A 169 17.30 3.90 7.46
N LEU A 170 16.36 3.72 6.54
CA LEU A 170 15.16 4.55 6.46
C LEU A 170 14.01 3.94 7.26
N ASP A 171 13.56 4.68 8.27
CA ASP A 171 12.31 4.42 8.97
C ASP A 171 11.11 4.93 8.16
N LEU A 172 10.82 4.23 7.06
CA LEU A 172 9.66 4.53 6.23
C LEU A 172 8.34 4.55 7.03
N PRO A 173 8.05 3.64 7.97
CA PRO A 173 6.80 3.73 8.72
C PRO A 173 6.76 4.98 9.60
N ARG A 174 7.85 5.39 10.24
CA ARG A 174 7.89 6.67 10.97
C ARG A 174 7.68 7.87 10.05
N TYR A 175 8.24 7.83 8.83
CA TYR A 175 7.99 8.85 7.82
C TYR A 175 6.49 8.95 7.49
N LEU A 176 5.83 7.82 7.21
CA LEU A 176 4.40 7.77 6.92
C LEU A 176 3.53 8.27 8.09
N GLU A 177 3.88 7.92 9.33
CA GLU A 177 3.20 8.44 10.53
C GLU A 177 3.28 9.97 10.59
N ILE A 178 4.46 10.55 10.34
CA ILE A 178 4.64 12.00 10.35
C ILE A 178 3.79 12.66 9.26
N MET A 179 3.79 12.11 8.03
CA MET A 179 2.96 12.64 6.94
C MET A 179 1.46 12.59 7.28
N LEU A 180 0.98 11.48 7.86
CA LEU A 180 -0.41 11.36 8.30
C LEU A 180 -0.76 12.36 9.41
N GLN A 181 0.16 12.56 10.36
CA GLN A 181 -0.01 13.54 11.44
C GLN A 181 -0.07 14.98 10.91
N GLU A 182 0.81 15.33 9.96
CA GLU A 182 0.81 16.64 9.30
C GLU A 182 -0.48 16.89 8.51
N LEU A 183 -1.10 15.83 7.98
CA LEU A 183 -2.40 15.88 7.33
C LEU A 183 -3.58 15.98 8.30
N GLY A 184 -3.34 15.94 9.62
CA GLY A 184 -4.37 16.05 10.66
C GLY A 184 -5.04 14.72 11.01
N ILE A 185 -4.44 13.58 10.68
CA ILE A 185 -4.89 12.27 11.14
C ILE A 185 -4.33 12.02 12.54
N GLU A 186 -5.22 11.89 13.53
CA GLU A 186 -4.81 11.67 14.94
C GLU A 186 -4.68 10.18 15.28
N ARG A 187 -5.54 9.33 14.70
CA ARG A 187 -5.62 7.91 15.02
C ARG A 187 -4.94 7.07 13.97
N ILE A 188 -3.67 6.72 14.23
CA ILE A 188 -2.82 5.94 13.34
C ILE A 188 -2.47 4.62 14.02
N PHE A 189 -2.81 3.52 13.37
CA PHE A 189 -2.52 2.16 13.82
C PHE A 189 -1.47 1.53 12.92
N ARG A 190 -0.63 0.67 13.49
CA ARG A 190 0.42 -0.02 12.74
C ARG A 190 0.46 -1.49 13.08
N THR A 191 0.56 -2.33 12.06
CA THR A 191 0.87 -3.74 12.22
C THR A 191 2.35 -3.91 12.57
N PRO A 192 2.72 -4.53 13.71
CA PRO A 192 4.10 -4.69 14.13
C PRO A 192 4.79 -5.88 13.42
N ARG A 193 4.65 -5.99 12.10
CA ARG A 193 5.26 -7.07 11.28
C ARG A 193 6.17 -6.49 10.20
N CYS A 194 7.38 -7.01 10.12
CA CYS A 194 8.35 -6.67 9.09
C CYS A 194 8.30 -7.70 7.97
N THR A 195 8.00 -7.28 6.73
CA THR A 195 7.98 -8.19 5.57
C THR A 195 9.31 -8.90 5.34
N TYR A 196 10.44 -8.22 5.61
CA TYR A 196 11.78 -8.79 5.44
C TYR A 196 12.12 -9.86 6.48
N GLN A 197 11.68 -9.70 7.73
CA GLN A 197 11.99 -10.63 8.82
C GLN A 197 10.97 -11.77 8.92
N ASP A 198 9.75 -11.54 8.47
CA ASP A 198 8.66 -12.51 8.53
C ASP A 198 8.70 -13.45 7.32
N GLU A 199 8.94 -14.73 7.58
CA GLU A 199 9.03 -15.75 6.53
C GLU A 199 7.67 -16.06 5.88
N ASN A 200 6.57 -15.73 6.54
CA ASN A 200 5.21 -15.92 6.00
C ASN A 200 4.78 -14.80 5.06
N LEU A 201 5.59 -13.75 4.89
CA LEU A 201 5.31 -12.61 4.02
C LEU A 201 6.34 -12.53 2.90
N TYR A 202 5.91 -12.12 1.70
CA TYR A 202 6.86 -11.83 0.62
C TYR A 202 7.65 -10.55 0.92
N SER A 203 8.93 -10.55 0.57
CA SER A 203 9.82 -9.38 0.66
C SER A 203 10.71 -9.30 -0.57
N TYR A 204 10.59 -8.21 -1.32
CA TYR A 204 11.43 -7.94 -2.48
C TYR A 204 12.88 -7.69 -2.09
N ARG A 205 13.10 -7.10 -0.91
CA ARG A 205 14.41 -6.85 -0.34
C ARG A 205 15.11 -8.16 0.03
N ARG A 206 14.36 -9.14 0.55
CA ARG A 206 14.88 -10.49 0.83
C ARG A 206 15.12 -11.27 -0.46
N ASN A 207 14.12 -11.31 -1.33
CA ASN A 207 14.12 -12.07 -2.58
C ASN A 207 13.69 -11.18 -3.75
N LYS A 208 14.62 -10.91 -4.68
CA LYS A 208 14.37 -10.00 -5.82
C LYS A 208 13.25 -10.48 -6.74
N VAL A 209 13.11 -11.79 -6.89
CA VAL A 209 12.00 -12.43 -7.60
C VAL A 209 11.15 -13.09 -6.53
N THR A 210 9.94 -12.57 -6.31
CA THR A 210 9.04 -13.06 -5.28
C THR A 210 7.60 -12.60 -5.54
N GLY A 211 6.63 -13.24 -4.89
CA GLY A 211 5.22 -12.87 -4.95
C GLY A 211 4.88 -11.54 -4.24
N ARG A 212 3.59 -11.22 -4.16
CA ARG A 212 3.07 -10.07 -3.40
C ARG A 212 1.89 -10.48 -2.52
N VAL A 213 1.81 -9.89 -1.34
CA VAL A 213 0.68 -10.02 -0.42
C VAL A 213 -0.36 -8.97 -0.80
N ALA A 214 -1.64 -9.35 -0.82
CA ALA A 214 -2.73 -8.39 -0.96
C ALA A 214 -3.18 -7.86 0.41
N THR A 215 -3.42 -6.57 0.50
CA THR A 215 -4.16 -5.93 1.59
C THR A 215 -5.46 -5.37 1.03
N MET A 216 -6.55 -5.58 1.76
CA MET A 216 -7.88 -5.20 1.33
C MET A 216 -8.63 -4.39 2.39
N VAL A 217 -9.52 -3.51 1.93
CA VAL A 217 -10.52 -2.83 2.76
C VAL A 217 -11.83 -2.77 2.00
N TRP A 218 -12.95 -2.94 2.70
CA TRP A 218 -14.29 -2.78 2.13
C TRP A 218 -15.25 -2.29 3.21
N ARG A 219 -16.44 -1.91 2.74
CA ARG A 219 -17.61 -1.66 3.57
C ARG A 219 -18.62 -2.77 3.29
N GLU A 220 -19.13 -3.42 4.32
CA GLU A 220 -20.12 -4.50 4.17
C GLU A 220 -21.43 -3.98 3.58
N THR A 221 -22.12 -4.83 2.82
CA THR A 221 -23.52 -4.59 2.45
C THR A 221 -24.40 -4.92 3.64
N SER A 222 -25.17 -3.94 4.13
CA SER A 222 -26.23 -4.19 5.11
C SER A 222 -27.30 -5.13 4.57
#